data_AF-A0A3D0RRL4-F1
#
_entry.id   AF-A0A3D0RRL4-F1
#
_cell.length_a   1.000
_cell.length_b   1.000
_cell.length_c   1.000
_cell.angle_alpha   90.00
_cell.angle_beta   90.00
_cell.angle_gamma   90.00
#
_symmetry.space_group_name_H-M   'P 1'
#
loop_
_entity.id
_entity.type
_entity.pdbx_description
1 polymer ?
#
loop_
_entity_poly.entity_id
_entity_poly.type
_entity_poly.pdbx_seq_one_letter_code
_entity_poly.pdbx_strand_id
1 'polypeptide(L)'
;MDDSPINFILKLDEERRTLLNEVEKLKAERNVVSKEISKMKDAAERQSKIEAMRLVGDKIAELDKRVAEVESELNAIASALPNVPDERTPYGKSEDENVILKTVGEPRKFDFK
;
A
#
# COMPACT_ATOMS: atom_id res chain seq x y z
N MET A 1 8.72 20.90 -6.25
CA MET A 1 8.35 19.82 -5.31
C MET A 1 9.13 18.60 -5.73
N ASP A 2 9.73 17.90 -4.78
CA ASP A 2 10.33 16.59 -5.01
C ASP A 2 9.20 15.57 -5.21
N ASP A 3 9.13 14.95 -6.38
CA ASP A 3 8.12 13.94 -6.74
C ASP A 3 8.55 12.52 -6.33
N SER A 4 9.76 12.37 -5.78
CA SER A 4 10.31 11.10 -5.29
C SER A 4 9.35 10.29 -4.39
N PRO A 5 8.66 10.89 -3.38
CA PRO A 5 7.73 10.14 -2.54
C PRO A 5 6.57 9.51 -3.32
N ILE A 6 6.04 10.24 -4.31
CA ILE A 6 4.94 9.77 -5.16
C ILE A 6 5.42 8.61 -6.04
N ASN A 7 6.58 8.77 -6.68
CA ASN A 7 7.18 7.72 -7.51
C ASN A 7 7.46 6.45 -6.72
N PHE A 8 7.86 6.57 -5.44
CA PHE A 8 8.10 5.43 -4.58
C PHE A 8 6.80 4.71 -4.18
N ILE A 9 5.75 5.46 -3.83
CA ILE A 9 4.41 4.91 -3.56
C ILE A 9 3.91 4.12 -4.77
N LEU A 10 4.04 4.66 -5.98
CA LEU A 10 3.60 3.98 -7.21
C LEU A 10 4.34 2.65 -7.44
N LYS A 11 5.65 2.61 -7.16
CA LYS A 11 6.45 1.37 -7.26
C LYS A 11 6.00 0.32 -6.24
N LEU A 12 5.81 0.71 -4.99
CA LEU A 12 5.34 -0.20 -3.94
C LEU A 12 3.93 -0.72 -4.23
N ASP A 13 3.05 0.12 -4.75
CA ASP A 13 1.71 -0.30 -5.17
C ASP A 13 1.76 -1.32 -6.32
N GLU A 14 2.63 -1.12 -7.32
CA GLU A 14 2.84 -2.08 -8.40
C GLU A 14 3.40 -3.42 -7.90
N GLU A 15 4.40 -3.39 -7.02
CA GLU A 15 4.95 -4.58 -6.37
C GLU A 15 3.86 -5.32 -5.58
N ARG A 16 3.09 -4.61 -4.74
CA ARG A 16 1.99 -5.16 -3.96
C ARG A 16 0.95 -5.86 -4.85
N ARG A 17 0.49 -5.19 -5.92
CA ARG A 17 -0.50 -5.77 -6.85
C ARG A 17 0.04 -7.01 -7.55
N THR A 18 1.32 -7.00 -7.91
CA THR A 18 1.97 -8.15 -8.55
C THR A 18 2.04 -9.35 -7.60
N LEU A 19 2.50 -9.14 -6.37
CA LEU A 19 2.62 -10.18 -5.35
C LEU A 19 1.25 -10.76 -4.98
N LEU A 20 0.23 -9.92 -4.77
CA LEU A 20 -1.14 -10.36 -4.50
C LEU A 20 -1.69 -11.25 -5.60
N ASN A 21 -1.48 -10.87 -6.87
CA ASN A 21 -1.91 -11.68 -8.00
C ASN A 21 -1.19 -13.05 -8.05
N GLU A 22 0.12 -13.09 -7.74
CA GLU A 22 0.86 -14.35 -7.69
C GLU A 22 0.37 -15.26 -6.56
N VAL A 23 0.12 -14.69 -5.37
CA VAL A 23 -0.45 -15.39 -4.22
C VAL A 23 -1.80 -16.01 -4.57
N GLU A 24 -2.72 -15.25 -5.16
CA GLU A 24 -4.05 -15.72 -5.51
C GLU A 24 -3.99 -16.83 -6.58
N LYS A 25 -3.09 -16.70 -7.56
CA LYS A 25 -2.85 -17.75 -8.55
C LYS A 25 -2.37 -19.06 -7.91
N LEU A 26 -1.41 -18.99 -6.99
CA LEU A 26 -0.89 -20.16 -6.28
C LEU A 26 -1.93 -20.77 -5.34
N LYS A 27 -2.73 -19.94 -4.64
CA LYS A 27 -3.85 -20.40 -3.80
C LYS A 27 -4.89 -21.15 -4.65
N ALA A 28 -5.23 -20.63 -5.83
CA ALA A 28 -6.13 -21.28 -6.77
C ALA A 28 -5.58 -22.61 -7.27
N GLU A 29 -4.31 -22.64 -7.71
CA GLU A 29 -3.62 -23.86 -8.15
C GLU A 29 -3.62 -24.93 -7.06
N ARG A 30 -3.20 -24.58 -5.84
CA ARG A 30 -3.20 -25.47 -4.68
C ARG A 30 -4.59 -26.06 -4.42
N ASN A 31 -5.63 -25.25 -4.51
CA ASN A 31 -7.01 -25.70 -4.27
C ASN A 31 -7.49 -26.67 -5.37
N VAL A 32 -7.10 -26.44 -6.63
CA VAL A 32 -7.41 -27.36 -7.75
C VAL A 32 -6.69 -28.69 -7.54
N VAL A 33 -5.38 -28.66 -7.31
CA VAL A 33 -4.57 -29.87 -7.12
C VAL A 33 -5.00 -30.65 -5.88
N SER A 34 -5.39 -29.97 -4.79
CA SER A 34 -5.93 -30.63 -3.59
C SER A 34 -7.20 -31.44 -3.88
N LYS A 35 -8.08 -30.94 -4.77
CA LYS A 35 -9.26 -31.68 -5.23
C LYS A 35 -8.88 -32.86 -6.12
N GLU A 36 -7.86 -32.73 -6.95
CA GLU A 36 -7.33 -33.85 -7.75
C GLU A 36 -6.78 -34.96 -6.85
N ILE A 37 -5.94 -34.61 -5.87
CA ILE A 37 -5.34 -35.53 -4.89
C ILE A 37 -6.40 -36.39 -4.19
N SER A 38 -7.57 -35.81 -3.86
CA SER A 38 -8.68 -36.57 -3.23
C SER A 38 -9.33 -37.64 -4.12
N LYS A 39 -9.19 -37.51 -5.45
CA LYS A 39 -9.76 -38.43 -6.45
C LYS A 39 -8.74 -39.46 -6.95
N MET A 40 -7.46 -39.28 -6.62
CA MET A 40 -6.38 -40.16 -7.06
C MET A 40 -6.41 -41.49 -6.30
N LYS A 41 -6.27 -42.58 -7.05
CA LYS A 41 -6.26 -43.95 -6.51
C LYS A 41 -4.84 -44.50 -6.33
N ASP A 42 -3.89 -44.02 -7.12
CA ASP A 42 -2.48 -44.41 -6.97
C ASP A 42 -1.84 -43.69 -5.79
N ALA A 43 -1.25 -44.47 -4.88
CA ALA A 43 -0.64 -43.95 -3.65
C ALA A 43 0.68 -43.22 -3.91
N ALA A 44 1.47 -43.68 -4.89
CA ALA A 44 2.77 -43.09 -5.20
C ALA A 44 2.62 -41.72 -5.86
N GLU A 45 1.77 -41.61 -6.89
CA GLU A 45 1.49 -40.34 -7.56
C GLU A 45 0.81 -39.34 -6.61
N ARG A 46 -0.08 -39.81 -5.73
CA ARG A 46 -0.72 -38.99 -4.69
C ARG A 46 0.31 -38.38 -3.73
N GLN A 47 1.26 -39.18 -3.25
CA GLN A 47 2.29 -38.71 -2.32
C GLN A 47 3.20 -37.65 -2.97
N SER A 48 3.62 -37.87 -4.22
CA SER A 48 4.40 -36.89 -4.99
C SER A 48 3.67 -35.55 -5.15
N LYS A 49 2.37 -35.56 -5.48
CA LYS A 49 1.58 -34.32 -5.56
C LYS A 49 1.41 -33.63 -4.20
N ILE A 50 1.30 -34.36 -3.10
CA ILE A 50 1.23 -33.77 -1.75
C ILE A 50 2.53 -33.02 -1.42
N GLU A 51 3.69 -33.62 -1.73
CA GLU A 51 4.99 -32.99 -1.51
C GLU A 51 5.16 -31.73 -2.35
N ALA A 52 4.77 -31.76 -3.63
CA ALA A 52 4.76 -30.59 -4.49
C ALA A 52 3.85 -29.47 -3.94
N MET A 53 2.67 -29.82 -3.43
CA MET A 53 1.74 -28.83 -2.85
C MET A 53 2.21 -28.25 -1.53
N ARG A 54 3.04 -28.97 -0.77
CA ARG A 54 3.70 -28.41 0.40
C ARG A 54 4.66 -27.27 0.02
N LEU A 55 5.47 -27.45 -1.02
CA LEU A 55 6.35 -26.41 -1.53
C LEU A 55 5.57 -25.18 -2.02
N VAL A 56 4.42 -25.39 -2.67
CA VAL A 56 3.51 -24.29 -3.04
C VAL A 56 2.96 -23.58 -1.81
N GLY A 57 2.61 -24.32 -0.76
CA GLY A 57 2.19 -23.75 0.53
C GLY A 57 3.27 -22.88 1.18
N ASP A 58 4.51 -23.35 1.18
CA ASP A 58 5.66 -22.61 1.71
C ASP A 58 5.90 -21.31 0.90
N LYS A 59 5.81 -21.39 -0.43
CA LYS A 59 5.93 -20.21 -1.31
C LYS A 59 4.78 -19.20 -1.11
N ILE A 60 3.55 -19.67 -0.90
CA ILE A 60 2.41 -18.79 -0.57
C ILE A 60 2.70 -18.05 0.74
N ALA A 61 3.19 -18.73 1.77
CA ALA A 61 3.49 -18.10 3.07
C ALA A 61 4.61 -17.05 2.95
N GLU A 62 5.63 -17.31 2.14
CA GLU A 62 6.70 -16.34 1.85
C GLU A 62 6.15 -15.09 1.13
N LEU A 63 5.34 -15.28 0.09
CA LEU A 63 4.75 -14.18 -0.66
C LEU A 63 3.74 -13.39 0.17
N ASP A 64 2.90 -14.05 0.98
CA ASP A 64 1.96 -13.39 1.89
C ASP A 64 2.73 -12.51 2.91
N LYS A 65 3.87 -12.97 3.41
CA LYS A 65 4.75 -12.16 4.27
C LYS A 65 5.29 -10.95 3.51
N ARG A 66 5.76 -11.13 2.28
CA ARG A 66 6.27 -10.03 1.45
C ARG A 66 5.20 -8.99 1.14
N VAL A 67 3.96 -9.42 0.86
CA VAL A 67 2.81 -8.53 0.70
C VAL A 67 2.63 -7.66 1.95
N ALA A 68 2.64 -8.27 3.14
CA ALA A 68 2.47 -7.53 4.40
C ALA A 68 3.59 -6.52 4.65
N GLU A 69 4.84 -6.85 4.31
CA GLU A 69 5.97 -5.93 4.39
C GLU A 69 5.78 -4.72 3.46
N VAL A 70 5.46 -4.96 2.19
CA VAL A 70 5.24 -3.91 1.18
C VAL A 70 4.04 -3.03 1.55
N GLU A 71 2.96 -3.62 2.07
CA GLU A 71 1.81 -2.87 2.57
C GLU A 71 2.16 -1.96 3.76
N SER A 72 2.97 -2.46 4.70
CA SER A 72 3.43 -1.66 5.83
C SER A 72 4.28 -0.48 5.37
N GLU A 73 5.18 -0.70 4.41
CA GLU A 73 6.03 0.35 3.85
C GLU A 73 5.20 1.40 3.08
N LEU A 74 4.26 0.94 2.25
CA LEU A 74 3.33 1.80 1.52
C LEU A 74 2.52 2.69 2.47
N ASN A 75 1.96 2.11 3.53
CA ASN A 75 1.19 2.85 4.53
C ASN A 75 2.03 3.88 5.28
N ALA A 76 3.28 3.55 5.62
CA ALA A 76 4.17 4.49 6.31
C ALA A 76 4.43 5.74 5.48
N ILE A 77 4.66 5.59 4.17
CA ILE A 77 4.97 6.70 3.27
C ILE A 77 3.71 7.48 2.90
N ALA A 78 2.61 6.79 2.63
CA ALA A 78 1.33 7.45 2.36
C ALA A 78 0.86 8.31 3.54
N SER A 79 1.12 7.86 4.78
CA SER A 79 0.76 8.62 5.99
C SER A 79 1.57 9.89 6.20
N ALA A 80 2.75 9.99 5.59
CA ALA A 80 3.61 11.17 5.65
C ALA A 80 3.25 12.23 4.59
N LEU A 81 2.37 11.89 3.63
CA LEU A 81 1.96 12.84 2.60
C LEU A 81 1.07 13.94 3.19
N PRO A 82 1.34 15.22 2.85
CA PRO A 82 0.43 16.30 3.22
C PRO A 82 -0.90 16.14 2.49
N ASN A 83 -1.95 16.72 3.06
CA ASN A 83 -3.24 16.77 2.38
C ASN A 83 -3.16 17.65 1.12
N VAL A 84 -3.99 17.33 0.13
CA VAL A 84 -4.15 18.15 -1.07
C VAL A 84 -4.92 19.42 -0.69
N PRO A 85 -4.40 20.62 -0.98
CA PRO A 85 -5.13 21.86 -0.74
C PRO A 85 -6.48 21.90 -1.49
N ASP A 86 -7.51 22.52 -0.89
CA ASP A 86 -8.78 22.81 -1.57
C ASP A 86 -8.51 23.77 -2.75
N GLU A 87 -9.27 23.64 -3.84
CA GLU A 87 -9.12 24.48 -5.05
C GLU A 87 -9.24 25.98 -4.77
N ARG A 88 -9.93 26.38 -3.69
CA ARG A 88 -10.08 27.77 -3.27
C ARG A 88 -8.93 28.28 -2.39
N THR A 89 -8.03 27.39 -1.96
CA THR A 89 -6.87 27.77 -1.14
C THR A 89 -5.94 28.65 -1.97
N PRO A 90 -5.64 29.89 -1.55
CA PRO A 90 -4.71 30.74 -2.28
C PRO A 90 -3.32 30.09 -2.37
N TYR A 91 -2.67 30.25 -3.51
CA TYR A 91 -1.26 29.87 -3.65
C TYR A 91 -0.39 30.83 -2.85
N GLY A 92 0.59 30.29 -2.13
CA GLY A 92 1.61 31.06 -1.42
C GLY A 92 2.76 30.16 -0.99
N LYS A 93 3.97 30.70 -0.87
CA LYS A 93 5.16 29.96 -0.41
C LYS A 93 5.42 30.12 1.08
N SER A 94 4.96 31.21 1.68
CA SER A 94 5.12 31.53 3.10
C SER A 94 3.90 32.23 3.67
N GLU A 95 3.95 32.47 4.98
CA GLU A 95 2.92 33.21 5.71
C GLU A 95 2.74 34.66 5.23
N ASP A 96 3.75 35.26 4.61
CA ASP A 96 3.69 36.62 4.07
C ASP A 96 2.73 36.75 2.89
N GLU A 97 2.42 35.63 2.22
CA GLU A 97 1.50 35.55 1.09
C GLU A 97 0.06 35.22 1.53
N ASN A 98 -0.19 35.13 2.85
CA ASN A 98 -1.53 34.88 3.37
C ASN A 98 -2.47 36.05 3.08
N VAL A 99 -3.66 35.73 2.56
CA VAL A 99 -4.68 36.73 2.23
C VAL A 99 -5.57 37.00 3.45
N ILE A 100 -5.58 38.25 3.93
CA ILE A 100 -6.51 38.68 4.98
C ILE A 100 -7.91 38.79 4.38
N LEU A 101 -8.81 37.90 4.80
CA LEU A 101 -10.20 37.91 4.31
C LEU A 101 -11.07 38.95 5.03
N LYS A 102 -10.82 39.18 6.32
CA LYS A 102 -11.62 40.09 7.14
C LYS A 102 -10.84 40.52 8.38
N THR A 103 -10.92 41.82 8.70
CA THR A 103 -10.49 42.37 10.00
C THR A 103 -11.72 42.79 10.78
N VAL A 104 -11.79 42.45 12.08
CA VAL A 104 -12.93 42.77 12.95
C VAL A 104 -12.43 43.53 14.18
N GLY A 105 -13.03 44.69 14.44
CA GLY A 105 -12.57 45.62 15.47
C GLY A 105 -11.39 46.48 15.02
N GLU A 106 -10.90 47.34 15.91
CA GLU A 106 -9.73 48.18 15.67
C GLU A 106 -8.65 47.89 16.72
N PRO A 107 -7.38 47.70 16.31
CA PRO A 107 -6.27 47.58 17.26
C PRO A 107 -6.20 48.80 18.19
N ARG A 108 -6.02 48.56 19.49
CA ARG A 108 -5.95 49.63 20.50
C ARG A 108 -4.78 50.56 20.19
N LYS A 109 -5.08 51.85 20.07
CA LYS A 109 -4.06 52.90 20.05
C LYS A 109 -3.60 53.17 21.47
N PHE A 110 -2.32 52.92 21.74
CA PHE A 110 -1.68 53.28 23.00
C PHE A 110 -1.14 54.71 22.91
N ASP A 111 -1.26 55.45 24.00
CA ASP A 111 -0.81 56.83 24.16
C ASP A 111 0.62 56.94 24.71
N PHE A 112 1.31 55.80 24.85
CA PHE A 112 2.69 55.68 25.28
C PHE A 112 3.49 54.77 24.33
N LYS A 113 4.83 54.84 24.42
CA LYS A 113 5.78 53.95 23.75
C LYS A 113 6.28 52.87 24.68
#